data_AF-A0ABD6RNT7-F1
#
_entry.id   AF-A0ABD6RNT7-F1
#
_cell.length_a   1.000
_cell.length_b   1.000
_cell.length_c   1.000
_cell.angle_alpha   90.00
_cell.angle_beta   90.00
_cell.angle_gamma   90.00
#
_symmetry.space_group_name_H-M   'P 1'
#
loop_
_entity.id
_entity.type
_entity.pdbx_description
1 polymer ?
#
loop_
_entity_poly.entity_id
_entity_poly.type
_entity_poly.pdbx_seq_one_letter_code
_entity_poly.pdbx_strand_id
1 'polypeptide(L)'
;MQSLYRVIKKSSVVKQGEEKIKTNYKKPVSLEKEIEKEIEEENSKKFIDSYENLARNILENARRKSEEFLSKAYAEAEVVEEEAFKKGHEEGFHKGLEEGKKSGYEEAYEAYIEKGKNAYEEMVQKSNKLFLDTESQYNSYLKEKEEEVRNLVLTIVEEVLKHEVKDKSSMNEIIYEKLEESKKSATFIVKSNTHYYEEIKAKAEFWKTQLPYRGEIFVIEDISLKEGEVIIETEQGKVIASLDTALDKIKELLINEK
;
A
#
# COMPACT_ATOMS: atom_id res chain seq x y z
N MET A 1 88.53 -89.57 45.98
CA MET A 1 89.38 -90.26 46.99
C MET A 1 88.94 -91.71 47.09
N GLN A 2 89.81 -92.65 46.74
CA GLN A 2 89.62 -94.08 47.02
C GLN A 2 89.88 -94.35 48.52
N SER A 3 89.02 -95.14 49.14
CA SER A 3 89.31 -95.86 50.39
C SER A 3 88.66 -97.24 50.23
N LEU A 4 89.40 -98.30 49.90
CA LEU A 4 90.33 -99.06 50.75
C LEU A 4 89.65 -99.71 51.96
N TYR A 5 88.67 -100.58 51.72
CA TYR A 5 88.32 -101.59 52.72
C TYR A 5 88.54 -103.00 52.19
N ARG A 6 89.64 -103.53 52.74
CA ARG A 6 90.26 -104.82 52.55
C ARG A 6 89.38 -105.87 53.24
N VAL A 7 88.69 -106.67 52.45
CA VAL A 7 87.83 -107.76 52.94
C VAL A 7 88.71 -108.80 53.63
N ILE A 8 88.52 -109.00 54.93
CA ILE A 8 89.12 -110.10 55.67
C ILE A 8 88.33 -111.37 55.32
N LYS A 9 88.84 -112.14 54.34
CA LYS A 9 88.33 -113.48 54.02
C LYS A 9 88.96 -114.48 54.99
N LYS A 10 88.21 -114.88 56.03
CA LYS A 10 88.53 -116.07 56.83
C LYS A 10 87.48 -117.13 56.52
N SER A 11 87.92 -118.26 55.99
CA SER A 11 87.10 -119.35 55.45
C SER A 11 86.54 -120.32 56.51
N SER A 12 86.47 -119.89 57.76
CA SER A 12 85.89 -120.67 58.84
C SER A 12 85.64 -119.78 60.06
N VAL A 13 84.37 -119.63 60.40
CA VAL A 13 83.93 -119.01 61.67
C VAL A 13 83.47 -120.16 62.56
N VAL A 14 84.19 -120.32 63.69
CA VAL A 14 83.81 -121.24 64.77
C VAL A 14 82.65 -120.59 65.52
N LYS A 15 81.49 -121.25 65.56
CA LYS A 15 80.31 -120.77 66.32
C LYS A 15 80.60 -120.84 67.82
N GLN A 16 81.04 -119.73 68.42
CA GLN A 16 81.11 -119.55 69.88
C GLN A 16 79.82 -118.89 70.39
N GLY A 17 78.74 -119.66 70.46
CA GLY A 17 77.51 -119.28 71.18
C GLY A 17 76.70 -118.11 70.61
N GLU A 18 75.46 -117.97 71.10
CA GLU A 18 74.55 -116.87 70.76
C GLU A 18 74.46 -115.91 71.95
N GLU A 19 74.98 -114.68 71.81
CA GLU A 19 74.68 -113.59 72.74
C GLU A 19 73.51 -112.75 72.21
N LYS A 20 72.42 -112.67 72.97
CA LYS A 20 71.31 -111.76 72.68
C LYS A 20 71.73 -110.33 72.99
N ILE A 21 71.97 -109.53 71.95
CA ILE A 21 72.17 -108.09 72.05
C ILE A 21 70.84 -107.45 72.48
N LYS A 22 70.73 -107.03 73.75
CA LYS A 22 69.64 -106.14 74.20
C LYS A 22 70.04 -104.70 73.90
N THR A 23 69.54 -104.13 72.81
CA THR A 23 69.65 -102.69 72.56
C THR A 23 68.46 -101.96 73.16
N ASN A 24 68.71 -101.03 74.10
CA ASN A 24 67.72 -100.09 74.59
C ASN A 24 67.72 -98.87 73.66
N TYR A 25 66.82 -98.84 72.68
CA TYR A 25 66.65 -97.70 71.77
C TYR A 25 65.87 -96.58 72.47
N LYS A 26 66.54 -95.46 72.77
CA LYS A 26 65.89 -94.20 73.13
C LYS A 26 65.78 -93.32 71.88
N LYS A 27 64.55 -93.06 71.44
CA LYS A 27 64.23 -92.12 70.36
C LYS A 27 64.61 -90.69 70.79
N PRO A 28 65.39 -89.90 70.02
CA PRO A 28 65.51 -88.48 70.28
C PRO A 28 64.15 -87.81 70.02
N VAL A 29 63.69 -87.01 70.96
CA VAL A 29 62.41 -86.29 70.90
C VAL A 29 62.65 -84.89 70.30
N SER A 30 61.86 -84.61 69.25
CA SER A 30 61.40 -83.32 68.68
C SER A 30 62.09 -82.01 69.10
N LEU A 31 62.97 -81.48 68.24
CA LEU A 31 63.32 -80.06 68.16
C LEU A 31 63.30 -79.57 66.69
N GLU A 32 63.64 -80.43 65.73
CA GLU A 32 63.62 -80.11 64.28
C GLU A 32 62.22 -79.78 63.73
N LYS A 33 61.16 -80.42 64.28
CA LYS A 33 59.77 -80.19 63.82
C LYS A 33 59.15 -78.87 64.26
N GLU A 34 59.66 -78.22 65.30
CA GLU A 34 59.14 -76.92 65.75
C GLU A 34 59.77 -75.78 64.96
N ILE A 35 61.07 -75.86 64.68
CA ILE A 35 61.80 -74.88 63.86
C ILE A 35 61.34 -74.93 62.40
N GLU A 36 61.11 -76.11 61.82
CA GLU A 36 60.56 -76.22 60.46
C GLU A 36 59.13 -75.65 60.37
N LYS A 37 58.27 -75.90 61.38
CA LYS A 37 56.90 -75.35 61.41
C LYS A 37 56.86 -73.84 61.56
N GLU A 38 57.70 -73.26 62.42
CA GLU A 38 57.78 -71.80 62.58
C GLU A 38 58.27 -71.12 61.29
N ILE A 39 59.27 -71.69 60.61
CA ILE A 39 59.77 -71.18 59.32
C ILE A 39 58.72 -71.33 58.21
N GLU A 40 57.97 -72.43 58.19
CA GLU A 40 56.91 -72.70 57.21
C GLU A 40 55.68 -71.80 57.42
N GLU A 41 55.30 -71.53 58.68
CA GLU A 41 54.25 -70.56 59.04
C GLU A 41 54.65 -69.10 58.76
N GLU A 42 55.91 -68.72 59.02
CA GLU A 42 56.43 -67.37 58.71
C GLU A 42 56.51 -67.14 57.20
N ASN A 43 56.96 -68.13 56.43
CA ASN A 43 56.97 -68.07 54.96
C ASN A 43 55.54 -68.02 54.40
N SER A 44 54.61 -68.83 54.93
CA SER A 44 53.20 -68.82 54.52
C SER A 44 52.53 -67.47 54.77
N LYS A 45 52.79 -66.83 55.92
CA LYS A 45 52.33 -65.47 56.21
C LYS A 45 52.92 -64.44 55.24
N LYS A 46 54.21 -64.50 54.93
CA LYS A 46 54.86 -63.63 53.93
C LYS A 46 54.26 -63.80 52.52
N PHE A 47 53.90 -65.01 52.12
CA PHE A 47 53.20 -65.25 50.85
C PHE A 47 51.78 -64.67 50.85
N ILE A 48 51.01 -64.85 51.92
CA ILE A 48 49.66 -64.27 52.05
C ILE A 48 49.71 -62.75 52.00
N ASP A 49 50.62 -62.11 52.76
CA ASP A 49 50.82 -60.66 52.73
C ASP A 49 51.23 -60.16 51.34
N SER A 50 52.07 -60.92 50.63
CA SER A 50 52.45 -60.63 49.24
C SER A 50 51.26 -60.68 48.28
N TYR A 51 50.39 -61.70 48.38
CA TYR A 51 49.20 -61.83 47.54
C TYR A 51 48.14 -60.78 47.88
N GLU A 52 47.96 -60.42 49.16
CA GLU A 52 47.08 -59.33 49.57
C GLU A 52 47.55 -57.98 49.02
N ASN A 53 48.86 -57.70 49.08
CA ASN A 53 49.43 -56.49 48.51
C ASN A 53 49.29 -56.46 46.98
N LEU A 54 49.43 -57.60 46.30
CA LEU A 54 49.19 -57.69 44.86
C LEU A 54 47.71 -57.41 44.51
N ALA A 55 46.78 -58.02 45.25
CA ALA A 55 45.34 -57.82 45.07
C ALA A 55 44.94 -56.36 45.33
N ARG A 56 45.48 -55.74 46.39
CA ARG A 56 45.30 -54.30 46.68
C ARG A 56 45.78 -53.43 45.53
N ASN A 57 46.98 -53.67 45.02
CA ASN A 57 47.53 -52.93 43.87
C ASN A 57 46.70 -53.11 42.59
N ILE A 58 46.15 -54.29 42.33
CA ILE A 58 45.26 -54.53 41.18
C ILE A 58 43.96 -53.73 41.33
N LEU A 59 43.33 -53.77 42.51
CA LEU A 59 42.11 -53.02 42.83
C LEU A 59 42.32 -51.52 42.74
N GLU A 60 43.43 -51.02 43.28
CA GLU A 60 43.80 -49.60 43.24
C GLU A 60 44.07 -49.14 41.81
N ASN A 61 44.81 -49.92 41.02
CA ASN A 61 45.01 -49.62 39.60
C ASN A 61 43.71 -49.68 38.79
N ALA A 62 42.81 -50.63 39.08
CA ALA A 62 41.50 -50.71 38.43
C ALA A 62 40.63 -49.50 38.77
N ARG A 63 40.62 -49.05 40.04
CA ARG A 63 39.94 -47.83 40.48
C ARG A 63 40.51 -46.60 39.79
N ARG A 64 41.84 -46.42 39.80
CA ARG A 64 42.49 -45.29 39.12
C ARG A 64 42.18 -45.24 37.62
N LYS A 65 42.23 -46.39 36.94
CA LYS A 65 41.86 -46.47 35.51
C LYS A 65 40.39 -46.16 35.28
N SER A 66 39.50 -46.63 36.16
CA SER A 66 38.07 -46.32 36.07
C SER A 66 37.79 -44.83 36.25
N GLU A 67 38.46 -44.19 37.21
CA GLU A 67 38.39 -42.74 37.43
C GLU A 67 38.94 -41.96 36.24
N GLU A 68 40.07 -42.39 35.66
CA GLU A 68 40.60 -41.80 34.42
C GLU A 68 39.60 -41.94 33.25
N PHE A 69 38.96 -43.10 33.08
CA PHE A 69 37.95 -43.30 32.04
C PHE A 69 36.71 -42.44 32.26
N LEU A 70 36.20 -42.38 33.48
CA LEU A 70 35.07 -41.51 33.82
C LEU A 70 35.42 -40.05 33.57
N SER A 71 36.60 -39.59 34.02
CA SER A 71 37.06 -38.22 33.80
C SER A 71 37.19 -37.89 32.31
N LYS A 72 37.70 -38.82 31.49
CA LYS A 72 37.75 -38.64 30.03
C LYS A 72 36.36 -38.60 29.41
N ALA A 73 35.47 -39.51 29.80
CA ALA A 73 34.11 -39.55 29.29
C ALA A 73 33.33 -38.26 29.64
N TYR A 74 33.51 -37.71 30.84
CA TYR A 74 32.91 -36.43 31.22
C TYR A 74 33.49 -35.25 30.41
N ALA A 75 34.82 -35.20 30.24
CA ALA A 75 35.45 -34.17 29.44
C ALA A 75 35.02 -34.24 27.96
N GLU A 76 34.94 -35.44 27.39
CA GLU A 76 34.43 -35.65 26.02
C GLU A 76 32.94 -35.26 25.90
N ALA A 77 32.12 -35.62 26.89
CA ALA A 77 30.71 -35.24 26.91
C ALA A 77 30.52 -33.72 26.96
N GLU A 78 31.30 -33.00 27.76
CA GLU A 78 31.25 -31.55 27.87
C GLU A 78 31.64 -30.87 26.54
N VAL A 79 32.69 -31.37 25.87
CA VAL A 79 33.09 -30.88 24.54
C VAL A 79 32.00 -31.13 23.50
N VAL A 80 31.41 -32.33 23.49
CA VAL A 80 30.33 -32.67 22.55
C VAL A 80 29.09 -31.82 22.80
N GLU A 81 28.74 -31.57 24.06
CA GLU A 81 27.61 -30.70 24.44
C GLU A 81 27.84 -29.26 24.00
N GLU A 82 29.05 -28.71 24.23
CA GLU A 82 29.39 -27.35 23.82
C GLU A 82 29.39 -27.18 22.28
N GLU A 83 29.94 -28.16 21.56
CA GLU A 83 29.93 -28.17 20.09
C GLU A 83 28.51 -28.29 19.52
N ALA A 84 27.69 -29.18 20.08
CA ALA A 84 26.31 -29.36 19.67
C ALA A 84 25.48 -28.11 19.95
N PHE A 85 25.69 -27.47 21.10
CA PHE A 85 25.03 -26.21 21.45
C PHE A 85 25.43 -25.09 20.49
N LYS A 86 26.73 -24.90 20.22
CA LYS A 86 27.21 -23.86 19.28
C LYS A 86 26.66 -24.07 17.88
N LYS A 87 26.73 -25.29 17.35
CA LYS A 87 26.17 -25.61 16.02
C LYS A 87 24.66 -25.40 15.96
N GLY A 88 23.92 -25.93 16.93
CA GLY A 88 22.47 -25.76 16.99
C GLY A 88 22.05 -24.30 17.11
N HIS A 89 22.80 -23.50 17.88
CA HIS A 89 22.56 -22.07 18.02
C HIS A 89 22.87 -21.32 16.71
N GLU A 90 24.02 -21.55 16.06
CA GLU A 90 24.36 -20.91 14.79
C GLU A 90 23.37 -21.28 13.68
N GLU A 91 23.07 -22.57 13.51
CA GLU A 91 22.12 -23.05 12.51
C GLU A 91 20.71 -22.49 12.76
N GLY A 92 20.24 -22.55 14.01
CA GLY A 92 18.93 -22.00 14.40
C GLY A 92 18.84 -20.50 14.19
N PHE A 93 19.91 -19.76 14.53
CA PHE A 93 19.98 -18.31 14.32
C PHE A 93 19.97 -17.96 12.84
N HIS A 94 20.80 -18.61 12.03
CA HIS A 94 20.86 -18.36 10.59
C HIS A 94 19.54 -18.68 9.90
N LYS A 95 18.96 -19.85 10.21
CA LYS A 95 17.69 -20.28 9.64
C LYS A 95 16.54 -19.35 10.06
N GLY A 96 16.45 -19.01 11.34
CA GLY A 96 15.44 -18.07 11.84
C GLY A 96 15.57 -16.67 11.24
N LEU A 97 16.81 -16.20 11.01
CA LEU A 97 17.06 -14.92 10.35
C LEU A 97 16.60 -14.94 8.88
N GLU A 98 16.90 -15.99 8.13
CA GLU A 98 16.48 -16.11 6.73
C GLU A 98 14.96 -16.25 6.59
N GLU A 99 14.34 -17.13 7.38
CA GLU A 99 12.89 -17.33 7.39
C GLU A 99 12.17 -16.04 7.82
N GLY A 100 12.64 -15.38 8.87
CA GLY A 100 12.07 -14.10 9.34
C GLY A 100 12.20 -12.98 8.31
N LYS A 101 13.33 -12.89 7.60
CA LYS A 101 13.50 -11.93 6.49
C LYS A 101 12.54 -12.21 5.34
N LYS A 102 12.41 -13.48 4.95
CA LYS A 102 11.55 -13.87 3.83
C LYS A 102 10.07 -13.63 4.15
N SER A 103 9.60 -14.11 5.29
CA SER A 103 8.21 -13.93 5.74
C SER A 103 7.89 -12.45 5.95
N GLY A 104 8.76 -11.69 6.60
CA GLY A 104 8.55 -10.25 6.77
C GLY A 104 8.52 -9.48 5.45
N TYR A 105 9.30 -9.89 4.45
CA TYR A 105 9.25 -9.30 3.11
C TYR A 105 7.95 -9.66 2.37
N GLU A 106 7.53 -10.93 2.37
CA GLU A 106 6.29 -11.38 1.72
C GLU A 106 5.06 -10.70 2.35
N GLU A 107 4.95 -10.69 3.68
CA GLU A 107 3.83 -10.05 4.38
C GLU A 107 3.78 -8.53 4.12
N ALA A 108 4.94 -7.87 4.18
CA ALA A 108 5.00 -6.45 3.86
C ALA A 108 4.62 -6.20 2.38
N TYR A 109 5.19 -6.98 1.45
CA TYR A 109 4.93 -6.81 0.04
C TYR A 109 3.43 -6.97 -0.27
N GLU A 110 2.78 -8.02 0.22
CA GLU A 110 1.35 -8.25 0.03
C GLU A 110 0.51 -7.12 0.66
N ALA A 111 0.80 -6.76 1.92
CA ALA A 111 0.05 -5.74 2.64
C ALA A 111 0.17 -4.34 2.02
N TYR A 112 1.33 -4.00 1.45
CA TYR A 112 1.59 -2.68 0.87
C TYR A 112 1.28 -2.58 -0.62
N ILE A 113 1.40 -3.66 -1.40
CA ILE A 113 1.00 -3.67 -2.83
C ILE A 113 -0.47 -3.35 -2.97
N GLU A 114 -1.33 -4.04 -2.23
CA GLU A 114 -2.78 -3.89 -2.39
C GLU A 114 -3.23 -2.51 -1.91
N LYS A 115 -2.75 -2.08 -0.74
CA LYS A 115 -2.99 -0.72 -0.22
C LYS A 115 -2.47 0.36 -1.18
N GLY A 116 -1.29 0.16 -1.76
CA GLY A 116 -0.70 1.08 -2.73
C GLY A 116 -1.51 1.18 -4.02
N LYS A 117 -1.97 0.04 -4.55
CA LYS A 117 -2.86 -0.01 -5.72
C LYS A 117 -4.19 0.69 -5.45
N ASN A 118 -4.85 0.37 -4.33
CA ASN A 118 -6.12 0.99 -3.96
C ASN A 118 -5.98 2.50 -3.77
N ALA A 119 -4.93 2.95 -3.07
CA ALA A 119 -4.66 4.38 -2.90
C ALA A 119 -4.37 5.09 -4.24
N TYR A 120 -3.65 4.44 -5.14
CA TYR A 120 -3.37 4.96 -6.47
C TYR A 120 -4.65 5.06 -7.31
N GLU A 121 -5.48 4.02 -7.33
CA GLU A 121 -6.76 4.01 -8.05
C GLU A 121 -7.72 5.08 -7.52
N GLU A 122 -7.83 5.22 -6.19
CA GLU A 122 -8.60 6.29 -5.58
C GLU A 122 -8.10 7.69 -5.98
N MET A 123 -6.78 7.89 -6.02
CA MET A 123 -6.18 9.17 -6.41
C MET A 123 -6.50 9.50 -7.87
N VAL A 124 -6.40 8.51 -8.76
CA VAL A 124 -6.74 8.66 -10.18
C VAL A 124 -8.22 8.96 -10.36
N GLN A 125 -9.12 8.24 -9.66
CA GLN A 125 -10.56 8.49 -9.71
C GLN A 125 -10.91 9.90 -9.21
N LYS A 126 -10.35 10.32 -8.06
CA LYS A 126 -10.55 11.67 -7.52
C LYS A 126 -10.06 12.75 -8.49
N SER A 127 -8.91 12.53 -9.13
CA SER A 127 -8.34 13.46 -10.11
C SER A 127 -9.22 13.58 -11.35
N ASN A 128 -9.65 12.44 -11.92
CA ASN A 128 -10.53 12.43 -13.10
C ASN A 128 -11.87 13.11 -12.80
N LYS A 129 -12.45 12.84 -11.63
CA LYS A 129 -13.68 13.51 -11.21
C LYS A 129 -13.49 15.02 -11.10
N LEU A 130 -12.40 15.47 -10.48
CA LEU A 130 -12.09 16.89 -10.37
C LEU A 130 -11.95 17.55 -11.76
N PHE A 131 -11.29 16.89 -12.71
CA PHE A 131 -11.16 17.41 -14.08
C PHE A 131 -12.52 17.56 -14.76
N LEU A 132 -13.36 16.54 -14.73
CA LEU A 132 -14.70 16.57 -15.33
C LEU A 132 -15.61 17.62 -14.66
N ASP A 133 -15.58 17.70 -13.33
CA ASP A 133 -16.35 18.69 -12.59
C ASP A 133 -15.88 20.12 -12.92
N THR A 134 -14.57 20.33 -13.08
CA THR A 134 -13.99 21.63 -13.45
C THR A 134 -14.38 22.03 -14.87
N GLU A 135 -14.30 21.11 -15.83
CA GLU A 135 -14.71 21.36 -17.22
C GLU A 135 -16.20 21.71 -17.30
N SER A 136 -17.04 20.97 -16.57
CA SER A 136 -18.48 21.25 -16.48
C SER A 136 -18.75 22.64 -15.90
N GLN A 137 -18.10 22.99 -14.78
CA GLN A 137 -18.23 24.31 -14.15
C GLN A 137 -17.77 25.43 -15.08
N TYR A 138 -16.66 25.25 -15.78
CA TYR A 138 -16.14 26.23 -16.73
C TYR A 138 -17.12 26.46 -17.89
N ASN A 139 -17.66 25.38 -18.48
CA ASN A 139 -18.64 25.49 -19.56
C ASN A 139 -19.95 26.14 -19.10
N SER A 140 -20.43 25.82 -17.90
CA SER A 140 -21.61 26.50 -17.33
C SER A 140 -21.34 27.98 -17.08
N TYR A 141 -20.16 28.32 -16.55
CA TYR A 141 -19.75 29.71 -16.33
C TYR A 141 -19.70 30.50 -17.64
N LEU A 142 -19.14 29.92 -18.71
CA LEU A 142 -19.12 30.58 -20.01
C LEU A 142 -20.53 30.84 -20.55
N LYS A 143 -21.43 29.85 -20.45
CA LYS A 143 -22.83 30.03 -20.88
C LYS A 143 -23.55 31.10 -20.07
N GLU A 144 -23.37 31.10 -18.75
CA GLU A 144 -23.94 32.12 -17.88
C GLU A 144 -23.44 33.52 -18.26
N LYS A 145 -22.12 33.67 -18.50
CA LYS A 145 -21.55 34.96 -18.91
C LYS A 145 -22.01 35.40 -20.29
N GLU A 146 -22.19 34.45 -21.20
CA GLU A 146 -22.73 34.72 -22.54
C GLU A 146 -24.18 35.22 -22.46
N GLU A 147 -25.01 34.62 -21.62
CA GLU A 147 -26.37 35.08 -21.34
C GLU A 147 -26.40 36.45 -20.66
N GLU A 148 -25.50 36.70 -19.70
CA GLU A 148 -25.37 37.99 -19.03
C GLU A 148 -25.00 39.11 -20.02
N VAL A 149 -24.04 38.86 -20.90
CA VAL A 149 -23.65 39.81 -21.96
C VAL A 149 -24.80 40.07 -22.92
N ARG A 150 -25.52 39.02 -23.37
CA ARG A 150 -26.71 39.19 -24.22
C ARG A 150 -27.77 40.06 -23.55
N ASN A 151 -28.07 39.80 -22.27
CA ASN A 151 -29.05 40.58 -21.52
C ASN A 151 -28.60 42.03 -21.33
N LEU A 152 -27.30 42.26 -21.11
CA LEU A 152 -26.74 43.60 -21.04
C LEU A 152 -26.91 44.36 -22.36
N VAL A 153 -26.60 43.73 -23.49
CA VAL A 153 -26.80 44.33 -24.82
C VAL A 153 -28.26 44.69 -25.04
N LEU A 154 -29.19 43.77 -24.74
CA LEU A 154 -30.62 44.02 -24.84
C LEU A 154 -31.07 45.20 -23.97
N THR A 155 -30.57 45.28 -22.73
CA THR A 155 -30.87 46.37 -21.82
C THR A 155 -30.38 47.72 -22.35
N ILE A 156 -29.16 47.76 -22.90
CA ILE A 156 -28.60 48.98 -23.49
C ILE A 156 -29.41 49.42 -24.71
N VAL A 157 -29.75 48.47 -25.60
CA VAL A 157 -30.55 48.76 -26.80
C VAL A 157 -31.94 49.27 -26.43
N GLU A 158 -32.59 48.63 -25.45
CA GLU A 158 -33.90 49.06 -24.95
C GLU A 158 -33.86 50.50 -24.41
N GLU A 159 -32.84 50.83 -23.62
CA GLU A 159 -32.70 52.18 -23.06
C GLU A 159 -32.43 53.23 -24.14
N VAL A 160 -31.57 52.92 -25.12
CA VAL A 160 -31.27 53.81 -26.25
C VAL A 160 -32.51 54.03 -27.10
N LEU A 161 -33.24 52.96 -27.47
CA LEU A 161 -34.44 53.09 -28.30
C LEU A 161 -35.58 53.81 -27.55
N LYS A 162 -35.74 53.58 -26.23
CA LYS A 162 -36.68 54.34 -25.39
C LYS A 162 -36.36 55.83 -25.36
N HIS A 163 -35.08 56.20 -25.40
CA HIS A 163 -34.69 57.59 -25.55
C HIS A 163 -35.01 58.12 -26.95
N GLU A 164 -34.65 57.36 -27.99
CA GLU A 164 -34.80 57.78 -29.39
C GLU A 164 -36.26 58.03 -29.77
N VAL A 165 -37.19 57.17 -29.34
CA VAL A 165 -38.61 57.33 -29.67
C VAL A 165 -39.21 58.61 -29.09
N LYS A 166 -38.64 59.20 -28.03
CA LYS A 166 -39.12 60.48 -27.49
C LYS A 166 -38.87 61.64 -28.46
N ASP A 167 -37.88 61.53 -29.33
CA ASP A 167 -37.67 62.48 -30.43
C ASP A 167 -38.70 62.23 -31.54
N LYS A 168 -39.50 63.25 -31.80
CA LYS A 168 -40.56 63.21 -32.80
C LYS A 168 -39.98 63.14 -34.22
N SER A 169 -38.76 63.63 -34.43
CA SER A 169 -38.05 63.58 -35.71
C SER A 169 -37.76 62.13 -36.12
N SER A 170 -37.31 61.30 -35.18
CA SER A 170 -37.00 59.89 -35.40
C SER A 170 -38.24 59.11 -35.81
N MET A 171 -39.41 59.43 -35.24
CA MET A 171 -40.67 58.82 -35.66
C MET A 171 -41.09 59.21 -37.08
N ASN A 172 -40.85 60.47 -37.48
CA ASN A 172 -41.13 60.93 -38.83
C ASN A 172 -40.30 60.18 -39.88
N GLU A 173 -39.02 59.89 -39.58
CA GLU A 173 -38.15 59.13 -40.47
C GLU A 173 -38.66 57.70 -40.65
N ILE A 174 -39.03 57.02 -39.57
CA ILE A 174 -39.61 55.66 -39.62
C ILE A 174 -40.89 55.63 -40.45
N ILE A 175 -41.79 56.60 -40.25
CA ILE A 175 -43.03 56.69 -41.04
C ILE A 175 -42.71 56.92 -42.51
N TYR A 176 -41.82 57.88 -42.81
CA TYR A 176 -41.43 58.18 -44.18
C TYR A 176 -40.84 56.96 -44.90
N GLU A 177 -39.94 56.22 -44.26
CA GLU A 177 -39.36 54.99 -44.81
C GLU A 177 -40.44 53.95 -45.12
N LYS A 178 -41.42 53.76 -44.21
CA LYS A 178 -42.52 52.80 -44.42
C LYS A 178 -43.50 53.22 -45.51
N LEU A 179 -43.77 54.52 -45.63
CA LEU A 179 -44.51 55.08 -46.75
C LEU A 179 -43.74 54.88 -48.07
N GLU A 180 -42.42 55.05 -48.03
CA GLU A 180 -41.54 54.84 -49.16
C GLU A 180 -41.45 53.36 -49.58
N GLU A 181 -41.44 52.40 -48.66
CA GLU A 181 -41.50 50.96 -48.99
C GLU A 181 -42.82 50.57 -49.68
N SER A 182 -43.89 51.31 -49.39
CA SER A 182 -45.27 50.97 -49.77
C SER A 182 -45.83 51.78 -50.95
N LYS A 183 -44.99 52.25 -51.89
CA LYS A 183 -45.35 53.20 -52.98
C LYS A 183 -46.54 52.81 -53.88
N LYS A 184 -47.01 51.55 -53.81
CA LYS A 184 -48.10 51.02 -54.64
C LYS A 184 -49.49 51.19 -54.03
N SER A 185 -49.60 51.57 -52.75
CA SER A 185 -50.89 51.79 -52.08
C SER A 185 -51.44 53.17 -52.43
N ALA A 186 -52.76 53.30 -52.61
CA ALA A 186 -53.40 54.55 -53.02
C ALA A 186 -53.89 55.44 -51.85
N THR A 187 -53.95 54.91 -50.63
CA THR A 187 -54.31 55.66 -49.42
C THR A 187 -53.54 55.09 -48.22
N PHE A 188 -53.04 55.99 -47.37
CA PHE A 188 -52.41 55.65 -46.08
C PHE A 188 -53.20 56.25 -44.92
N ILE A 189 -53.41 55.48 -43.87
CA ILE A 189 -53.91 55.96 -42.58
C ILE A 189 -52.83 55.73 -41.53
N VAL A 190 -52.27 56.83 -41.03
CA VAL A 190 -51.25 56.82 -39.97
C VAL A 190 -51.93 57.14 -38.65
N LYS A 191 -51.91 56.20 -37.70
CA LYS A 191 -52.41 56.40 -36.33
C LYS A 191 -51.24 56.54 -35.38
N SER A 192 -51.24 57.59 -34.57
CA SER A 192 -50.21 57.85 -33.56
C SER A 192 -50.85 58.35 -32.28
N ASN A 193 -50.11 58.26 -31.18
CA ASN A 193 -50.52 58.90 -29.93
C ASN A 193 -50.47 60.44 -30.03
N THR A 194 -50.97 61.10 -28.98
CA THR A 194 -51.00 62.57 -28.85
C THR A 194 -49.63 63.23 -28.95
N HIS A 195 -48.55 62.55 -28.50
CA HIS A 195 -47.20 63.13 -28.49
C HIS A 195 -46.70 63.42 -29.91
N TYR A 196 -46.94 62.52 -30.88
CA TYR A 196 -46.46 62.67 -32.26
C TYR A 196 -47.48 63.31 -33.23
N TYR A 197 -48.77 63.30 -32.88
CA TYR A 197 -49.87 63.60 -33.80
C TYR A 197 -49.70 64.91 -34.59
N GLU A 198 -49.48 66.04 -33.90
CA GLU A 198 -49.39 67.36 -34.54
C GLU A 198 -48.21 67.45 -35.52
N GLU A 199 -47.08 66.83 -35.18
CA GLU A 199 -45.88 66.87 -36.02
C GLU A 199 -46.01 65.99 -37.25
N ILE A 200 -46.53 64.77 -37.08
CA ILE A 200 -46.80 63.85 -38.19
C ILE A 200 -47.81 64.49 -39.15
N LYS A 201 -48.86 65.14 -38.63
CA LYS A 201 -49.85 65.85 -39.44
C LYS A 201 -49.23 66.99 -40.25
N ALA A 202 -48.34 67.77 -39.65
CA ALA A 202 -47.62 68.82 -40.37
C ALA A 202 -46.69 68.27 -41.45
N LYS A 203 -46.01 67.15 -41.18
CA LYS A 203 -45.09 66.49 -42.12
C LYS A 203 -45.79 65.71 -43.23
N ALA A 204 -47.00 65.20 -42.99
CA ALA A 204 -47.77 64.44 -43.98
C ALA A 204 -47.98 65.23 -45.29
N GLU A 205 -48.29 66.52 -45.18
CA GLU A 205 -48.43 67.40 -46.35
C GLU A 205 -47.10 67.56 -47.12
N PHE A 206 -45.97 67.61 -46.40
CA PHE A 206 -44.65 67.63 -47.03
C PHE A 206 -44.33 66.31 -47.74
N TRP A 207 -44.60 65.16 -47.10
CA TRP A 207 -44.36 63.84 -47.69
C TRP A 207 -45.17 63.61 -48.97
N LYS A 208 -46.41 64.14 -49.06
CA LYS A 208 -47.21 64.12 -50.30
C LYS A 208 -46.50 64.79 -51.48
N THR A 209 -45.68 65.82 -51.24
CA THR A 209 -44.93 66.53 -52.30
C THR A 209 -43.62 65.84 -52.68
N GLN A 210 -43.01 65.09 -51.76
CA GLN A 210 -41.70 64.47 -51.94
C GLN A 210 -41.78 63.08 -52.56
N LEU A 211 -42.79 62.29 -52.19
CA LEU A 211 -42.97 60.95 -52.71
C LEU A 211 -43.63 61.02 -54.10
N PRO A 212 -43.24 60.18 -55.07
CA PRO A 212 -43.88 60.07 -56.39
C PRO A 212 -45.24 59.36 -56.29
N TYR A 213 -46.08 59.84 -55.38
CA TYR A 213 -47.34 59.29 -54.94
C TYR A 213 -48.46 60.28 -55.26
N ARG A 214 -49.65 59.77 -55.60
CA ARG A 214 -50.83 60.57 -56.00
C ARG A 214 -52.05 60.36 -55.10
N GLY A 215 -51.89 59.67 -53.99
CA GLY A 215 -52.99 59.39 -53.08
C GLY A 215 -52.97 60.28 -51.83
N GLU A 216 -53.81 59.93 -50.85
CA GLU A 216 -53.95 60.68 -49.61
C GLU A 216 -53.21 60.02 -48.44
N ILE A 217 -52.80 60.85 -47.48
CA ILE A 217 -52.26 60.42 -46.18
C ILE A 217 -53.16 61.03 -45.11
N PHE A 218 -53.86 60.19 -44.37
CA PHE A 218 -54.71 60.59 -43.26
C PHE A 218 -53.98 60.32 -41.94
N VAL A 219 -53.94 61.31 -41.06
CA VAL A 219 -53.33 61.17 -39.72
C VAL A 219 -54.44 61.20 -38.68
N ILE A 220 -54.54 60.14 -37.87
CA ILE A 220 -55.54 59.97 -36.83
C ILE A 220 -54.84 59.90 -35.48
N GLU A 221 -55.34 60.67 -34.51
CA GLU A 221 -54.90 60.55 -33.13
C GLU A 221 -55.55 59.32 -32.47
N ASP A 222 -54.73 58.46 -31.88
CA ASP A 222 -55.17 57.27 -31.14
C ASP A 222 -54.49 57.23 -29.77
N ILE A 223 -55.26 57.58 -28.74
CA ILE A 223 -54.80 57.70 -27.34
C ILE A 223 -54.47 56.31 -26.75
N SER A 224 -54.92 55.22 -27.37
CA SER A 224 -54.59 53.86 -26.91
C SER A 224 -53.17 53.44 -27.25
N LEU A 225 -52.49 54.14 -28.16
CA LEU A 225 -51.12 53.85 -28.57
C LEU A 225 -50.10 54.41 -27.59
N LYS A 226 -49.05 53.62 -27.35
CA LYS A 226 -47.94 54.03 -26.48
C LYS A 226 -46.97 54.95 -27.21
N GLU A 227 -46.09 55.61 -26.45
CA GLU A 227 -44.94 56.29 -27.05
C GLU A 227 -44.03 55.28 -27.78
N GLY A 228 -43.63 55.62 -29.01
CA GLY A 228 -42.83 54.73 -29.86
C GLY A 228 -43.67 53.71 -30.63
N GLU A 229 -44.99 53.87 -30.67
CA GLU A 229 -45.91 53.05 -31.45
C GLU A 229 -46.68 53.88 -32.48
N VAL A 230 -46.62 53.44 -33.74
CA VAL A 230 -47.37 54.00 -34.85
C VAL A 230 -47.95 52.87 -35.69
N ILE A 231 -49.21 53.05 -36.10
CA ILE A 231 -49.90 52.12 -36.99
C ILE A 231 -50.04 52.77 -38.35
N ILE A 232 -49.61 52.05 -39.40
CA ILE A 232 -49.77 52.45 -40.79
C ILE A 232 -50.70 51.45 -41.46
N GLU A 233 -51.91 51.89 -41.79
CA GLU A 233 -52.92 51.11 -42.50
C GLU A 233 -52.93 51.51 -43.98
N THR A 234 -52.92 50.48 -44.84
CA THR A 234 -52.99 50.59 -46.30
C THR A 234 -54.05 49.63 -46.83
N GLU A 235 -54.41 49.77 -48.11
CA GLU A 235 -55.34 48.83 -48.79
C GLU A 235 -54.82 47.38 -48.80
N GLN A 236 -53.50 47.19 -48.68
CA GLN A 236 -52.84 45.88 -48.74
C GLN A 236 -52.67 45.26 -47.35
N GLY A 237 -52.91 46.02 -46.27
CA GLY A 237 -52.78 45.54 -44.90
C GLY A 237 -52.34 46.62 -43.92
N LYS A 238 -52.11 46.18 -42.68
CA LYS A 238 -51.70 47.01 -41.55
C LYS A 238 -50.28 46.66 -41.13
N VAL A 239 -49.45 47.69 -40.98
CA VAL A 239 -48.10 47.58 -40.41
C VAL A 239 -48.10 48.29 -39.06
N ILE A 240 -47.56 47.61 -38.04
CA ILE A 240 -47.35 48.17 -36.72
C ILE A 240 -45.84 48.42 -36.59
N ALA A 241 -45.46 49.69 -36.50
CA ALA A 241 -44.10 50.09 -36.15
C ALA A 241 -44.11 50.42 -34.66
N SER A 242 -43.56 49.52 -33.85
CA SER A 242 -43.47 49.72 -32.40
C SER A 242 -42.07 49.41 -31.88
N LEU A 243 -41.71 50.09 -30.79
CA LEU A 243 -40.51 49.79 -30.01
C LEU A 243 -40.45 48.29 -29.64
N ASP A 244 -41.56 47.73 -29.17
CA ASP A 244 -41.67 46.32 -28.77
C ASP A 244 -41.33 45.39 -29.94
N THR A 245 -41.89 45.66 -31.14
CA THR A 245 -41.59 44.87 -32.35
C THR A 245 -40.12 44.98 -32.78
N ALA A 246 -39.47 46.12 -32.57
CA ALA A 246 -38.05 46.29 -32.87
C ALA A 246 -37.18 45.49 -31.88
N LEU A 247 -37.49 45.56 -30.58
CA LEU A 247 -36.79 44.82 -29.54
C LEU A 247 -36.93 43.31 -29.70
N ASP A 248 -38.12 42.82 -30.05
CA ASP A 248 -38.37 41.40 -30.33
C ASP A 248 -37.52 40.91 -31.48
N LYS A 249 -37.42 41.67 -32.58
CA LYS A 249 -36.54 41.32 -33.72
C LYS A 249 -35.06 41.28 -33.34
N ILE A 250 -34.59 42.26 -32.56
CA ILE A 250 -33.19 42.30 -32.10
C ILE A 250 -32.91 41.10 -31.18
N LYS A 251 -33.85 40.76 -30.30
CA LYS A 251 -33.77 39.59 -29.44
C LYS A 251 -33.73 38.29 -30.25
N GLU A 252 -34.55 38.16 -31.29
CA GLU A 252 -34.50 37.00 -32.20
C GLU A 252 -33.14 36.88 -32.90
N LEU A 253 -32.56 38.00 -33.36
CA LEU A 253 -31.23 38.00 -33.99
C LEU A 253 -30.14 37.56 -33.01
N LEU A 254 -30.15 38.09 -31.78
CA LEU A 254 -29.17 37.76 -30.74
C LEU A 254 -29.29 36.32 -30.20
N ILE A 255 -30.46 35.69 -30.34
CA ILE A 255 -30.69 34.29 -29.95
C ILE A 255 -30.31 33.33 -31.09
N ASN A 256 -30.47 33.75 -32.35
CA ASN A 256 -30.27 32.90 -33.53
C ASN A 256 -28.84 32.95 -34.12
N GLU A 257 -27.98 33.87 -33.66
CA GLU A 257 -26.56 33.81 -33.96
C GLU A 257 -25.92 32.62 -33.22
N LYS A 258 -25.46 31.63 -34.01
CA LYS A 258 -24.66 30.49 -33.54
C LYS A 258 -23.17 30.77 -33.66
#